data_AF-A0A820GJV7-F1
#
_entry.id   AF-A0A820GJV7-F1
#
_cell.length_a   1.000
_cell.length_b   1.000
_cell.length_c   1.000
_cell.angle_alpha   90.00
_cell.angle_beta   90.00
_cell.angle_gamma   90.00
#
_symmetry.space_group_name_H-M   'P 1'
#
loop_
_entity.id
_entity.type
_entity.pdbx_description
1 polymer ?
#
loop_
_entity_poly.entity_id
_entity_poly.type
_entity_poly.pdbx_seq_one_letter_code
_entity_poly.pdbx_strand_id
1 'polypeptide(L)'
;MCSQATIQQTLECVTSLLKRGDDSVQFKPYFIQNEADLIKAADMFVKKHICPILSISCITGENIDLLKKFLNILPPRLSRNDQEILSQLPVEYRIDQIYTNNISDEVVVGGTLR
;
A
#
# COMPACT_ATOMS: atom_id res chain seq x y z
N MET A 1 16.99 19.02 1.80
CA MET A 1 15.70 18.74 2.50
C MET A 1 14.57 19.24 1.61
N CYS A 2 13.46 18.51 1.49
CA CYS A 2 12.31 19.00 0.71
C CYS A 2 11.72 20.25 1.37
N SER A 3 11.41 21.27 0.56
CA SER A 3 10.76 22.48 1.06
C SER A 3 9.27 22.23 1.34
N GLN A 4 8.70 22.98 2.28
CA GLN A 4 7.28 22.89 2.60
C GLN A 4 6.39 23.24 1.38
N ALA A 5 6.85 24.15 0.52
CA ALA A 5 6.17 24.48 -0.73
C ALA A 5 6.09 23.28 -1.69
N THR A 6 7.18 22.51 -1.83
CA THR A 6 7.22 21.31 -2.68
C THR A 6 6.26 20.22 -2.17
N ILE A 7 6.16 20.06 -0.85
CA ILE A 7 5.23 19.10 -0.24
C ILE A 7 3.79 19.51 -0.53
N GLN A 8 3.44 20.78 -0.32
CA GLN A 8 2.10 21.30 -0.60
C GLN A 8 1.71 21.13 -2.08
N GLN A 9 2.61 21.50 -3.00
CA GLN A 9 2.40 21.31 -4.44
C GLN A 9 2.16 19.84 -4.80
N THR A 10 2.91 18.93 -4.19
CA THR A 10 2.75 17.49 -4.41
C THR A 10 1.39 17.00 -3.89
N LEU A 11 0.98 17.43 -2.70
CA LEU A 11 -0.32 17.07 -2.12
C LEU A 11 -1.48 17.62 -2.97
N GLU A 12 -1.38 18.86 -3.45
CA GLU A 12 -2.37 19.45 -4.36
C GLU A 12 -2.45 18.67 -5.67
N CYS A 13 -1.29 18.33 -6.26
CA CYS A 13 -1.22 17.54 -7.47
C CYS A 13 -1.89 16.17 -7.29
N VAL A 14 -1.51 15.40 -6.26
CA VAL A 14 -2.09 14.09 -5.95
C VAL A 14 -3.60 14.20 -5.71
N THR A 15 -4.03 15.21 -4.94
CA THR A 15 -5.46 15.46 -4.68
C THR A 15 -6.22 15.76 -5.97
N SER A 16 -5.63 16.54 -6.87
CA SER A 16 -6.23 16.86 -8.17
C SER A 16 -6.34 15.63 -9.07
N LEU A 17 -5.34 14.75 -9.05
CA LEU A 17 -5.35 13.49 -9.82
C LEU A 17 -6.46 12.55 -9.34
N LEU A 18 -6.62 12.40 -8.02
CA LEU A 18 -7.67 11.57 -7.44
C LEU A 18 -9.08 12.08 -7.79
N LYS A 19 -9.25 13.41 -7.91
CA LYS A 19 -10.53 14.03 -8.30
C LYS A 19 -10.82 13.98 -9.80
N ARG A 20 -9.80 13.81 -10.65
CA ARG A 20 -9.90 13.78 -12.12
C ARG A 20 -10.19 12.39 -12.69
N GLY A 21 -10.23 11.35 -11.85
CA GLY A 21 -10.59 10.00 -12.27
C GLY A 21 -11.98 9.93 -12.92
N ASP A 22 -12.20 8.90 -13.73
CA ASP A 22 -13.48 8.61 -14.38
C ASP A 22 -14.64 8.52 -13.36
N ASP A 23 -15.84 8.93 -13.77
CA ASP A 23 -17.07 8.97 -12.95
C ASP A 23 -17.46 7.60 -12.37
N SER A 24 -16.89 6.52 -12.92
CA SER A 24 -17.04 5.15 -12.46
C SER A 24 -16.31 4.84 -11.14
N VAL A 25 -15.27 5.60 -10.76
CA VAL A 25 -14.46 5.36 -9.55
C VAL A 25 -14.10 6.67 -8.84
N GLN A 26 -15.04 7.21 -8.07
CA GLN A 26 -14.84 8.44 -7.29
C GLN A 26 -14.12 8.18 -5.96
N PHE A 27 -12.79 8.08 -5.98
CA PHE A 27 -12.00 8.05 -4.75
C PHE A 27 -11.88 9.45 -4.14
N LYS A 28 -12.43 9.64 -2.94
CA LYS A 28 -12.30 10.90 -2.20
C LYS A 28 -10.98 10.94 -1.42
N PRO A 29 -10.07 11.89 -1.67
CA PRO A 29 -8.84 12.01 -0.89
C PRO A 29 -9.17 12.28 0.58
N TYR A 30 -8.52 11.55 1.48
CA TYR A 30 -8.70 11.66 2.93
C TYR A 30 -7.34 11.74 3.64
N PHE A 31 -7.05 12.86 4.27
CA PHE A 31 -5.77 13.08 4.94
C PHE A 31 -5.78 12.48 6.35
N ILE A 32 -4.74 11.72 6.68
CA ILE A 32 -4.57 11.14 8.01
C ILE A 32 -3.43 11.87 8.71
N GLN A 33 -3.75 12.63 9.75
CA GLN A 33 -2.76 13.41 10.53
C GLN A 33 -2.57 12.88 11.95
N ASN A 34 -3.54 12.11 12.45
CA ASN A 34 -3.52 11.57 13.81
C ASN A 34 -4.23 10.20 13.86
N GLU A 35 -4.22 9.57 15.04
CA GLU A 35 -4.81 8.25 15.23
C GLU A 35 -6.34 8.23 15.08
N ALA A 36 -7.03 9.32 15.38
CA ALA A 36 -8.49 9.39 15.20
C ALA A 36 -8.85 9.39 13.71
N ASP A 37 -8.10 10.12 12.89
CA ASP A 37 -8.25 10.11 11.43
C ASP A 37 -7.92 8.73 10.85
N LEU A 38 -6.91 8.06 11.41
CA LEU A 38 -6.51 6.71 11.01
C LEU A 38 -7.66 5.70 11.22
N ILE A 39 -8.30 5.71 12.40
CA ILE A 39 -9.41 4.80 12.71
C ILE A 39 -10.59 5.06 11.75
N LYS A 40 -10.92 6.33 11.50
CA LYS A 40 -11.98 6.70 10.54
C LYS A 40 -11.63 6.28 9.12
N ALA A 41 -10.38 6.50 8.71
CA ALA A 41 -9.91 6.12 7.38
C ALA A 41 -9.97 4.60 7.20
N ALA A 42 -9.61 3.81 8.21
CA ALA A 42 -9.70 2.36 8.14
C ALA A 42 -11.15 1.88 7.91
N ASP A 43 -12.13 2.42 8.65
CA ASP A 43 -13.55 2.07 8.45
C ASP A 43 -14.07 2.48 7.06
N MET A 44 -13.73 3.69 6.61
CA MET A 44 -14.16 4.22 5.31
C MET A 44 -13.47 3.52 4.12
N PHE A 45 -12.23 3.06 4.31
CA PHE A 45 -11.45 2.38 3.28
C PHE A 45 -12.07 1.04 2.89
N VAL A 46 -12.56 0.27 3.87
CA VAL A 46 -13.27 -1.00 3.62
C VAL A 46 -14.54 -0.79 2.79
N LYS A 47 -15.21 0.36 2.99
CA LYS A 47 -16.43 0.75 2.26
C LYS A 47 -16.13 1.37 0.87
N LYS A 48 -14.88 1.39 0.43
CA LYS A 48 -14.41 1.86 -0.91
C LYS A 48 -14.76 3.32 -1.27
N HIS A 49 -14.95 4.20 -0.28
CA HIS A 49 -15.36 5.59 -0.56
C HIS A 49 -14.21 6.61 -0.54
N ILE A 50 -13.01 6.22 -0.13
CA ILE A 50 -11.89 7.14 0.05
C ILE A 50 -10.56 6.59 -0.46
N CYS A 51 -9.63 7.51 -0.74
CA CYS A 51 -8.20 7.25 -0.89
C CYS A 51 -7.45 7.91 0.29
N PRO A 52 -6.93 7.13 1.25
CA PRO A 52 -6.19 7.66 2.39
C PRO A 52 -4.82 8.19 1.95
N ILE A 53 -4.48 9.40 2.38
CA ILE A 53 -3.21 10.08 2.13
C ILE A 53 -2.48 10.25 3.46
N LEU A 54 -1.28 9.65 3.56
CA LEU A 54 -0.38 9.76 4.71
C LEU A 54 0.92 10.42 4.26
N SER A 55 1.34 11.46 4.96
CA SER A 55 2.65 12.09 4.76
C SER A 55 3.63 11.54 5.79
N ILE A 56 4.74 10.96 5.33
CA ILE A 56 5.79 10.40 6.19
C ILE A 56 7.15 10.98 5.82
N SER A 57 8.09 10.91 6.75
CA SER A 57 9.50 11.26 6.50
C SER A 57 10.38 10.03 6.64
N CYS A 58 10.98 9.59 5.53
CA CYS A 58 11.95 8.49 5.54
C CYS A 58 13.31 8.87 6.16
N ILE A 59 13.50 10.13 6.54
CA ILE A 59 14.73 10.62 7.17
C ILE A 59 14.52 10.80 8.68
N THR A 60 13.50 11.56 9.08
CA THR A 60 13.23 11.85 10.49
C THR A 60 12.37 10.79 11.17
N GLY A 61 11.74 9.90 10.41
CA GLY A 61 10.82 8.90 10.93
C GLY A 61 9.42 9.43 11.25
N GLU A 62 9.15 10.70 10.94
CA GLU A 62 7.85 11.34 11.19
C GLU A 62 6.70 10.54 10.54
N ASN A 63 5.64 10.32 11.31
CA ASN A 63 4.41 9.58 10.94
C ASN A 63 4.60 8.12 10.50
N ILE A 64 5.79 7.52 10.65
CA ILE A 64 6.00 6.09 10.37
C ILE A 64 5.16 5.21 11.31
N ASP A 65 5.03 5.59 12.57
CA ASP A 65 4.21 4.82 13.53
C ASP A 65 2.72 4.85 13.16
N LEU A 66 2.25 5.97 12.61
CA LEU A 66 0.89 6.11 12.09
C LEU A 66 0.68 5.18 10.88
N LEU A 67 1.66 5.10 9.97
CA LEU A 67 1.64 4.15 8.86
C LEU A 67 1.59 2.69 9.34
N LYS A 68 2.43 2.32 10.32
CA LYS A 68 2.43 0.97 10.90
C LYS A 68 1.07 0.62 11.51
N LYS A 69 0.52 1.52 12.32
CA LYS A 69 -0.81 1.33 12.92
C LYS A 69 -1.89 1.20 11.85
N PHE A 70 -1.84 2.01 10.79
CA PHE A 70 -2.82 1.96 9.71
C PHE A 70 -2.80 0.60 9.02
N LEU A 71 -1.61 0.12 8.63
CA LEU A 71 -1.45 -1.19 7.99
C LEU A 71 -1.91 -2.35 8.88
N ASN A 72 -1.71 -2.26 10.20
CA ASN A 72 -2.14 -3.29 11.15
C ASN A 72 -3.66 -3.32 11.37
N ILE A 73 -4.37 -2.21 11.16
CA ILE A 73 -5.83 -2.15 11.34
C ILE A 73 -6.57 -2.57 10.06
N LEU A 74 -5.94 -2.43 8.88
CA LEU A 74 -6.57 -2.83 7.63
C LEU A 74 -6.93 -4.33 7.66
N PRO A 75 -8.13 -4.72 7.21
CA PRO A 75 -8.51 -6.11 7.17
C PRO A 75 -7.59 -6.89 6.22
N PRO A 76 -7.36 -8.19 6.50
CA PRO A 76 -6.60 -9.04 5.60
C PRO A 76 -7.27 -9.06 4.22
N ARG A 77 -6.44 -9.11 3.17
CA ARG A 77 -6.93 -9.10 1.78
C ARG A 77 -7.80 -10.30 1.43
N LEU A 78 -7.55 -11.43 2.09
CA LEU A 78 -8.24 -12.70 1.85
C LEU A 78 -9.20 -12.96 2.99
N SER A 79 -10.44 -13.34 2.65
CA SER A 79 -11.38 -13.82 3.65
C SER A 79 -10.89 -15.14 4.24
N ARG A 80 -11.43 -15.52 5.40
CA ARG A 80 -11.08 -16.80 6.02
C ARG A 80 -11.37 -18.00 5.11
N ASN A 81 -12.46 -17.94 4.36
CA ASN A 81 -12.83 -18.97 3.40
C ASN A 81 -11.83 -19.04 2.24
N ASP A 82 -11.38 -17.89 1.72
CA ASP A 82 -10.37 -17.86 0.66
C ASP A 82 -9.05 -18.46 1.14
N GLN A 83 -8.65 -18.18 2.39
CA GLN A 83 -7.46 -18.76 3.00
C GLN A 83 -7.57 -20.28 3.15
N GLU A 84 -8.74 -20.78 3.55
CA GLU A 84 -9.00 -22.22 3.67
C GLU A 84 -8.97 -22.92 2.31
N ILE A 85 -9.58 -22.33 1.28
CA ILE A 85 -9.52 -22.84 -0.10
C ILE A 85 -8.07 -22.88 -0.60
N LEU A 86 -7.32 -21.80 -0.41
CA LEU A 86 -5.89 -21.73 -0.81
C LEU A 86 -5.04 -22.78 -0.09
N SER A 87 -5.33 -23.09 1.18
CA SER A 87 -4.59 -24.11 1.94
C SER A 87 -4.75 -25.54 1.41
N GLN A 88 -5.79 -25.78 0.60
CA GLN A 88 -6.05 -27.08 -0.03
C GLN A 88 -5.47 -27.18 -1.44
N LEU A 89 -5.06 -26.06 -2.03
CA LEU A 89 -4.45 -26.06 -3.36
C LEU A 89 -2.99 -26.52 -3.29
N PRO A 90 -2.49 -27.17 -4.35
CA PRO A 90 -1.08 -27.51 -4.43
C PRO A 90 -0.23 -26.24 -4.47
N VAL A 91 0.90 -26.30 -3.76
CA VAL A 91 1.86 -25.20 -3.68
C VAL A 91 2.42 -24.90 -5.07
N GLU A 92 2.38 -23.63 -5.47
CA GLU A 92 2.92 -23.16 -6.74
C GLU A 92 4.07 -22.18 -6.48
N TYR A 93 5.27 -22.47 -6.99
CA TYR A 93 6.35 -21.49 -6.99
C TYR A 93 6.45 -20.82 -8.36
N ARG A 94 6.11 -19.53 -8.40
CA ARG A 94 6.22 -18.73 -9.62
C ARG A 94 7.54 -17.98 -9.65
N ILE A 95 8.37 -18.26 -10.65
CA ILE A 95 9.63 -17.57 -10.87
C ILE A 95 9.35 -16.22 -11.51
N ASP A 96 9.64 -15.14 -10.78
CA ASP A 96 9.46 -13.77 -11.26
C ASP A 96 10.81 -13.19 -11.74
N GLN A 97 11.93 -13.67 -11.19
CA GLN A 97 13.28 -13.17 -11.45
C GLN A 97 14.29 -14.32 -11.53
N ILE A 98 15.25 -14.19 -12.45
CA ILE A 98 16.35 -15.14 -12.63
C ILE A 98 17.65 -14.35 -12.55
N TYR A 99 18.52 -14.75 -11.64
CA TYR A 99 19.85 -14.17 -11.43
C TYR A 99 20.90 -15.19 -11.79
N THR A 100 21.68 -14.90 -12.83
CA THR A 100 22.82 -15.71 -13.26
C THR A 100 24.10 -15.11 -12.73
N ASN A 101 24.91 -15.92 -12.06
CA ASN A 101 26.28 -15.54 -11.75
C ASN A 101 27.19 -15.86 -12.95
N ASN A 102 27.73 -14.83 -13.58
CA ASN A 102 28.61 -14.97 -14.76
C ASN A 102 29.94 -15.69 -14.47
N ILE A 103 30.26 -15.97 -13.21
CA ILE A 103 31.53 -16.58 -12.79
C ILE A 103 31.37 -18.07 -12.46
N SER A 104 30.21 -18.49 -11.93
CA SER A 104 29.98 -19.87 -11.46
C SER A 104 28.92 -20.64 -12.26
N ASP A 105 28.30 -20.03 -13.27
CA ASP A 105 27.15 -20.57 -14.02
C ASP A 105 25.95 -20.99 -13.13
N GLU A 106 25.94 -20.51 -11.88
CA GLU A 106 24.86 -20.76 -10.94
C GLU A 106 23.69 -19.83 -11.23
N VAL A 107 22.50 -20.42 -11.19
CA VAL A 107 21.23 -19.71 -11.38
C VAL A 107 20.48 -19.66 -10.07
N VAL A 108 20.25 -18.45 -9.57
CA VAL A 108 19.39 -18.19 -8.42
C VAL A 108 18.07 -17.63 -8.93
N VAL A 109 16.96 -18.25 -8.55
CA VAL A 109 15.62 -17.80 -8.97
C VAL A 109 14.88 -17.14 -7.81
N GLY A 110 14.46 -15.89 -8.02
CA GLY A 110 13.57 -15.16 -7.14
C GLY A 110 12.13 -15.31 -7.59
N GLY A 111 11.21 -15.49 -6.66
CA GLY A 111 9.82 -15.77 -7.00
C GLY A 111 8.87 -15.73 -5.82
N THR A 112 7.61 -15.97 -6.12
CA THR A 112 6.53 -16.01 -5.14
C THR A 112 6.04 -17.44 -4.98
N LEU A 113 6.07 -17.96 -3.74
CA LEU A 113 5.38 -19.19 -3.36
C LEU A 113 3.91 -18.88 -3.06
N ARG A 114 2.98 -19.59 -3.69
CA ARG A 114 1.55 -19.51 -3.45
C ARG A 114 1.00 -20.80 -2.89
#